data_AF-A0A927P2U6-F1
#
_entry.id   AF-A0A927P2U6-F1
#
_cell.length_a   1.000
_cell.length_b   1.000
_cell.length_c   1.000
_cell.angle_alpha   90.00
_cell.angle_beta   90.00
_cell.angle_gamma   90.00
#
_symmetry.space_group_name_H-M   'P 1'
#
loop_
_entity.id
_entity.type
_entity.pdbx_description
1 polymer ?
#
loop_
_entity_poly.entity_id
_entity_poly.type
_entity_poly.pdbx_seq_one_letter_code
_entity_poly.pdbx_strand_id
1 'polypeptide(L)'
;MEQKYQIGNEYGNIMWDVSKILHDKDHFKIVMCDVNDLSQNNTFNGNGCHIMSTDISQPVIVVQLSNDKYKLIDGNHRLQKALRLGIKEVPAYILSFEEHAKYIIDFDEQIYHDVVHHW
;
A
#
# COMPACT_ATOMS: atom_id res chain seq x y z
N MET A 1 7.28 7.11 15.66
CA MET A 1 7.84 5.89 15.03
C MET A 1 7.80 6.13 13.53
N GLU A 2 8.93 5.97 12.85
CA GLU A 2 8.99 6.04 11.39
C GLU A 2 8.53 4.69 10.82
N GLN A 3 7.50 4.72 9.98
CA GLN A 3 6.99 3.56 9.26
C GLN A 3 7.54 3.58 7.84
N LYS A 4 8.08 2.44 7.41
CA LYS A 4 8.61 2.25 6.06
C LYS A 4 8.02 0.99 5.46
N TYR A 5 7.88 0.96 4.14
CA TYR A 5 7.48 -0.24 3.41
C TYR A 5 8.48 -0.49 2.30
N GLN A 6 8.90 -1.74 2.13
CA GLN A 6 9.89 -2.11 1.13
C GLN A 6 9.37 -3.25 0.26
N ILE A 7 9.60 -3.14 -1.04
CA ILE A 7 9.62 -4.28 -1.95
C ILE A 7 11.01 -4.42 -2.55
N GLY A 8 11.38 -5.63 -2.96
CA GLY A 8 12.64 -5.86 -3.63
C GLY A 8 12.67 -7.21 -4.33
N ASN A 9 13.50 -7.29 -5.36
CA ASN A 9 13.80 -8.48 -6.14
C ASN A 9 15.30 -8.46 -6.53
N GLU A 10 15.72 -9.30 -7.46
CA GLU A 10 17.14 -9.38 -7.87
C GLU A 10 17.69 -8.09 -8.53
N TYR A 11 16.80 -7.19 -8.97
CA TYR A 11 17.15 -5.92 -9.60
C TYR A 11 17.31 -4.76 -8.62
N GLY A 12 16.94 -4.96 -7.35
CA GLY A 12 17.12 -3.96 -6.30
C GLY A 12 15.94 -3.86 -5.34
N ASN A 13 15.82 -2.72 -4.67
CA ASN A 13 14.78 -2.47 -3.69
C ASN A 13 14.19 -1.07 -3.79
N ILE A 14 12.88 -0.97 -3.60
CA ILE A 14 12.16 0.28 -3.47
C ILE A 14 11.65 0.38 -2.02
N MET A 15 11.95 1.48 -1.35
CA MET A 15 11.51 1.74 0.02
C MET A 15 10.72 3.03 0.10
N TRP A 16 9.46 2.95 0.51
CA TRP A 16 8.60 4.12 0.76
C TRP A 16 8.69 4.55 2.22
N ASP A 17 8.80 5.87 2.43
CA ASP A 17 8.58 6.53 3.71
C ASP A 17 7.06 6.71 3.94
N VAL A 18 6.44 5.69 4.52
CA VAL A 18 5.00 5.66 4.79
C VAL A 18 4.60 6.72 5.81
N SER A 19 5.49 7.05 6.76
CA SER A 19 5.22 8.13 7.72
C SER A 19 5.03 9.48 7.03
N LYS A 20 5.84 9.81 6.02
CA LYS A 20 5.64 11.03 5.24
C LYS A 20 4.35 11.00 4.41
N ILE A 21 4.02 9.85 3.81
CA ILE A 21 2.74 9.69 3.09
C ILE A 21 1.55 9.95 4.03
N LEU A 22 1.60 9.39 5.24
CA LEU A 22 0.57 9.59 6.26
C LEU A 22 0.50 11.03 6.76
N HIS A 23 1.63 11.75 6.80
CA HIS A 23 1.66 13.17 7.14
C HIS A 23 0.98 14.02 6.06
N ASP A 24 1.24 13.73 4.80
CA ASP A 24 0.73 14.48 3.65
C ASP A 24 -0.63 13.96 3.13
N LYS A 25 -1.26 13.04 3.87
CA LYS A 25 -2.43 12.26 3.44
C LYS A 25 -3.64 13.10 3.04
N ASP A 26 -3.76 14.31 3.61
CA ASP A 26 -4.90 15.19 3.38
C ASP A 26 -4.92 15.79 1.96
N HIS A 27 -3.81 15.62 1.20
CA HIS A 27 -3.73 15.97 -0.22
C HIS A 27 -4.24 14.86 -1.15
N PHE A 28 -4.39 13.64 -0.66
CA PHE A 28 -4.81 12.50 -1.48
C PHE A 28 -6.32 12.33 -1.45
N LYS A 29 -6.87 11.90 -2.58
CA LYS A 29 -8.29 11.56 -2.68
C LYS A 29 -8.53 10.20 -2.02
N ILE A 30 -9.65 10.11 -1.30
CA ILE A 30 -10.14 8.84 -0.78
C ILE A 30 -11.08 8.24 -1.82
N VAL A 31 -10.85 6.96 -2.14
CA VAL A 31 -11.69 6.15 -3.03
C VAL A 31 -12.13 4.91 -2.26
N MET A 32 -13.36 4.45 -2.49
CA MET A 32 -13.82 3.16 -1.96
C MET A 32 -13.34 2.06 -2.91
N CYS A 33 -12.61 1.08 -2.37
CA CYS A 33 -12.06 -0.03 -3.14
C CYS A 33 -12.68 -1.35 -2.69
N ASP A 34 -12.97 -2.23 -3.65
CA ASP A 34 -13.40 -3.59 -3.35
C ASP A 34 -12.31 -4.36 -2.60
N VAL A 35 -12.72 -4.96 -1.49
CA VAL A 35 -11.82 -5.68 -0.57
C VAL A 35 -11.24 -6.93 -1.22
N ASN A 36 -12.01 -7.64 -2.05
CA ASN A 36 -11.53 -8.84 -2.71
C ASN A 36 -10.46 -8.47 -3.74
N ASP A 37 -10.73 -7.46 -4.57
CA ASP A 37 -9.78 -6.97 -5.59
C ASP A 37 -8.46 -6.52 -4.95
N LEU A 38 -8.53 -5.78 -3.83
CA LEU A 38 -7.33 -5.35 -3.12
C LEU A 38 -6.55 -6.52 -2.50
N SER A 39 -7.27 -7.52 -1.98
CA SER A 39 -6.69 -8.67 -1.28
C SER A 39 -6.01 -9.67 -2.20
N GLN A 40 -6.52 -9.88 -3.41
CA GLN A 40 -5.92 -10.78 -4.39
C GLN A 40 -4.51 -10.32 -4.79
N ASN A 41 -4.31 -9.00 -4.87
CA ASN A 41 -3.04 -8.38 -5.21
C ASN A 41 -2.07 -8.24 -4.01
N ASN A 42 -2.54 -8.54 -2.80
CA ASN A 42 -1.81 -8.26 -1.56
C ASN A 42 -1.98 -9.38 -0.53
N THR A 43 -1.25 -10.48 -0.75
CA THR A 43 -1.21 -11.62 0.16
C THR A 43 -0.64 -11.19 1.52
N PHE A 44 -1.41 -11.43 2.58
CA PHE A 44 -1.03 -11.08 3.93
C PHE A 44 -0.39 -12.28 4.65
N ASN A 45 0.90 -12.14 5.00
CA ASN A 45 1.65 -13.16 5.75
C ASN A 45 1.85 -12.82 7.24
N GLY A 46 1.03 -11.94 7.82
CA GLY A 46 1.22 -11.50 9.22
C GLY A 46 0.55 -12.40 10.26
N ASN A 47 1.12 -12.41 11.47
CA ASN A 47 0.61 -13.17 12.62
C ASN A 47 -0.75 -12.61 13.10
N GLY A 48 -1.76 -13.48 13.13
CA GLY A 48 -3.18 -13.13 13.24
C GLY A 48 -3.72 -12.63 14.58
N CYS A 49 -2.87 -12.18 15.51
CA CYS A 49 -3.29 -11.93 16.90
C CYS A 49 -3.89 -10.54 17.20
N HIS A 50 -3.77 -9.54 16.30
CA HIS A 50 -4.26 -8.16 16.56
C HIS A 50 -5.22 -7.58 15.52
N ILE A 51 -5.64 -8.39 14.54
CA ILE A 51 -6.43 -7.92 13.38
C ILE A 51 -7.74 -7.24 13.81
N MET A 52 -8.45 -7.79 14.82
CA MET A 52 -9.78 -7.30 15.22
C MET A 52 -9.79 -5.96 15.94
N SER A 53 -8.64 -5.50 16.44
CA SER A 53 -8.52 -4.20 17.15
C SER A 53 -8.40 -3.00 16.21
N THR A 54 -8.19 -3.23 14.92
CA THR A 54 -7.95 -2.15 13.95
C THR A 54 -9.23 -1.41 13.56
N ASP A 55 -9.15 -0.09 13.43
CA ASP A 55 -10.25 0.74 12.92
C ASP A 55 -10.28 0.65 11.38
N ILE A 56 -11.34 0.04 10.84
CA ILE A 56 -11.53 -0.14 9.40
C ILE A 56 -12.02 1.12 8.69
N SER A 57 -12.41 2.17 9.43
CA SER A 57 -12.80 3.45 8.84
C SER A 57 -11.61 4.28 8.35
N GLN A 58 -10.41 3.98 8.85
CA GLN A 58 -9.19 4.67 8.45
C GLN A 58 -8.71 4.15 7.08
N PRO A 59 -8.46 5.03 6.09
CA PRO A 59 -8.07 4.60 4.75
C PRO A 59 -6.78 3.78 4.71
N VAL A 60 -6.73 2.77 3.85
CA VAL A 60 -5.50 2.04 3.51
C VAL A 60 -4.66 2.83 2.50
N ILE A 61 -3.37 2.51 2.34
CA ILE A 61 -2.49 3.18 1.37
C ILE A 61 -2.05 2.20 0.30
N VAL A 62 -2.36 2.54 -0.94
CA VAL A 62 -2.07 1.74 -2.13
C VAL A 62 -1.27 2.61 -3.10
N VAL A 63 -0.20 2.05 -3.65
CA VAL A 63 0.57 2.69 -4.73
C VAL A 63 0.29 1.97 -6.05
N GLN A 64 0.09 2.74 -7.11
CA GLN A 64 -0.01 2.23 -8.47
C GLN A 64 1.40 2.10 -9.05
N LEU A 65 1.88 0.87 -9.19
CA LEU A 65 3.21 0.58 -9.72
C LEU A 65 3.24 0.66 -11.25
N SER A 66 2.21 0.13 -11.91
CA SER A 66 2.01 0.23 -13.36
C SER A 66 0.51 0.08 -13.70
N ASN A 67 0.17 0.07 -14.99
CA ASN A 67 -1.18 -0.31 -15.43
C ASN A 67 -1.58 -1.63 -14.77
N ASP A 68 -2.68 -1.61 -14.02
CA ASP A 68 -3.28 -2.72 -13.27
C ASP A 68 -2.42 -3.37 -12.17
N LYS A 69 -1.23 -2.83 -11.85
CA LYS A 69 -0.40 -3.30 -10.72
C LYS A 69 -0.51 -2.34 -9.54
N TYR A 70 -1.15 -2.82 -8.47
CA TYR A 70 -1.35 -2.06 -7.25
C TYR A 70 -0.70 -2.75 -6.06
N LYS A 71 -0.02 -1.97 -5.21
CA LYS A 71 0.65 -2.48 -4.03
C LYS A 71 0.15 -1.79 -2.76
N LEU A 72 -0.37 -2.59 -1.83
CA LEU A 72 -0.77 -2.14 -0.50
C LEU A 72 0.47 -1.97 0.37
N ILE A 73 0.82 -0.72 0.68
CA ILE A 73 2.01 -0.37 1.47
C ILE A 73 1.67 -0.04 2.93
N ASP A 74 0.40 0.23 3.23
CA ASP A 74 -0.10 0.38 4.60
C ASP A 74 -1.56 -0.07 4.75
N GLY A 75 -1.92 -0.56 5.93
CA GLY A 75 -3.29 -0.96 6.24
C GLY A 75 -3.63 -2.43 5.97
N ASN A 76 -2.63 -3.29 5.79
CA ASN A 76 -2.78 -4.74 5.66
C ASN A 76 -3.71 -5.36 6.72
N HIS A 77 -3.56 -4.99 8.00
CA HIS A 77 -4.45 -5.48 9.06
C HIS A 77 -5.91 -5.02 8.90
N ARG A 78 -6.14 -3.79 8.41
CA ARG A 78 -7.48 -3.25 8.17
C ARG A 78 -8.15 -3.96 7.01
N LEU A 79 -7.43 -4.19 5.91
CA LEU A 79 -7.92 -4.98 4.79
C LEU A 79 -8.28 -6.40 5.23
N GLN A 80 -7.41 -7.06 6.00
CA GLN A 80 -7.67 -8.41 6.51
C GLN A 80 -8.86 -8.47 7.48
N LYS A 81 -9.05 -7.43 8.31
CA LYS A 81 -10.23 -7.32 9.16
C LYS A 81 -11.49 -7.15 8.31
N ALA A 82 -11.47 -6.27 7.31
CA ALA A 82 -12.59 -6.06 6.39
C ALA A 82 -12.97 -7.36 5.65
N LEU A 83 -11.97 -8.09 5.14
CA LEU A 83 -12.15 -9.40 4.50
C LEU A 83 -12.80 -10.42 5.44
N ARG A 84 -12.32 -10.53 6.68
CA ARG A 84 -12.90 -11.43 7.71
C ARG A 84 -14.32 -11.07 8.11
N LEU A 85 -14.65 -9.77 8.10
CA LEU A 85 -15.98 -9.26 8.43
C LEU A 85 -16.96 -9.30 7.25
N GLY A 86 -16.53 -9.72 6.05
CA GLY A 86 -17.36 -9.70 4.85
C GLY A 86 -17.72 -8.29 4.38
N ILE A 87 -16.92 -7.29 4.73
CA ILE A 87 -17.08 -5.92 4.25
C ILE A 87 -16.65 -5.87 2.79
N LYS A 88 -17.51 -5.28 1.93
CA LYS A 88 -17.27 -5.23 0.49
C LYS A 88 -16.22 -4.21 0.09
N GLU A 89 -16.23 -3.04 0.75
CA GLU A 89 -15.38 -1.92 0.35
C GLU A 89 -14.67 -1.31 1.54
N VAL A 90 -13.44 -0.83 1.31
CA VAL A 90 -12.67 -0.05 2.27
C VAL A 90 -12.23 1.27 1.67
N PRO A 91 -12.14 2.35 2.47
CA PRO A 91 -11.53 3.59 2.00
C PRO A 91 -10.04 3.36 1.73
N ALA A 92 -9.53 3.91 0.64
CA ALA A 92 -8.13 3.83 0.25
C ALA A 92 -7.64 5.17 -0.31
N TYR A 93 -6.39 5.49 -0.01
CA TYR A 93 -5.58 6.41 -0.81
C TYR A 93 -4.91 5.59 -1.91
N ILE A 94 -5.29 5.82 -3.17
CA ILE A 94 -4.61 5.23 -4.33
C ILE A 94 -3.70 6.30 -4.90
N LEU A 95 -2.39 6.14 -4.72
CA LEU A 95 -1.40 7.10 -5.17
C LEU A 95 -0.89 6.71 -6.55
N SER A 96 -0.94 7.65 -7.49
CA SER A 96 -0.26 7.53 -8.79
C SER A 96 1.27 7.54 -8.62
N PHE A 97 2.00 7.20 -9.69
CA PHE A 97 3.46 7.28 -9.69
C PHE A 97 3.95 8.68 -9.29
N GLU A 98 3.36 9.73 -9.85
CA GLU A 98 3.70 11.13 -9.55
C GLU A 98 3.44 11.48 -8.09
N GLU A 99 2.40 10.91 -7.49
CA GLU A 99 2.04 11.14 -6.10
C GLU A 99 2.97 10.42 -5.13
N HIS A 100 3.35 9.16 -5.42
CA HIS A 100 4.12 8.36 -4.47
C HIS A 100 5.65 8.39 -4.66
N ALA A 101 6.16 8.69 -5.86
CA ALA A 101 7.60 8.61 -6.16
C ALA A 101 8.45 9.51 -5.25
N LYS A 102 7.93 10.70 -4.91
CA LYS A 102 8.59 11.66 -4.00
C LYS A 102 8.76 11.18 -2.55
N TYR A 103 8.10 10.08 -2.18
CA TYR A 103 8.24 9.45 -0.85
C TYR A 103 9.14 8.22 -0.87
N ILE A 104 9.75 7.87 -2.01
CA ILE A 104 10.73 6.80 -2.09
C ILE A 104 12.06 7.32 -1.54
N ILE A 105 12.62 6.58 -0.58
CA ILE A 105 13.93 6.86 0.01
C ILE A 105 15.00 6.51 -1.02
N ASP A 106 15.94 7.44 -1.24
CA ASP A 106 17.04 7.28 -2.20
C ASP A 106 16.54 6.86 -3.59
N PHE A 107 15.49 7.54 -4.08
CA PHE A 107 14.84 7.22 -5.35
C PHE A 107 15.83 7.18 -6.51
N ASP A 108 15.88 6.02 -7.17
CA ASP A 108 16.57 5.78 -8.43
C ASP A 108 15.54 5.28 -9.44
N GLU A 109 15.38 6.02 -10.54
CA GLU A 109 14.38 5.75 -11.57
C GLU A 109 14.62 4.41 -12.29
N GLN A 110 15.89 4.06 -12.54
CA GLN A 110 16.25 2.81 -13.21
C GLN A 110 15.92 1.61 -12.30
N ILE A 111 16.33 1.68 -11.03
CA ILE A 111 16.00 0.64 -10.04
C ILE A 111 14.48 0.51 -9.89
N TYR A 112 13.77 1.64 -9.82
CA TYR A 112 12.31 1.62 -9.72
C TYR A 112 11.68 0.86 -10.89
N HIS A 113 12.05 1.21 -12.13
CA HIS A 113 11.52 0.57 -13.31
C HIS A 113 11.87 -0.91 -13.38
N ASP A 114 13.11 -1.29 -13.09
CA ASP A 114 13.52 -2.69 -13.13
C ASP A 114 12.80 -3.53 -12.07
N VAL A 115 12.64 -3.01 -10.85
CA VAL A 115 11.90 -3.69 -9.78
C VAL A 115 10.42 -3.84 -10.14
N VAL A 116 9.77 -2.77 -10.64
CA VAL A 116 8.33 -2.79 -10.98
C VAL A 116 8.02 -3.63 -12.21
N HIS A 117 8.91 -3.64 -13.21
CA HIS A 117 8.73 -4.45 -14.41
C HIS A 117 8.64 -5.94 -14.05
N HIS A 118 9.46 -6.37 -13.08
CA HIS A 118 9.56 -7.75 -12.59
C HIS A 118 8.77 -8.00 -11.29
N TRP A 119 7.75 -7.18 -10.99
CA TRP A 119 6.81 -7.36 -9.88
C TRP A 119 5.57 -8.15 -10.30
#